data_AF-A0A3M1YDA0-F1
#
_entry.id   AF-A0A3M1YDA0-F1
#
_cell.length_a   1.000
_cell.length_b   1.000
_cell.length_c   1.000
_cell.angle_alpha   90.00
_cell.angle_beta   90.00
_cell.angle_gamma   90.00
#
_symmetry.space_group_name_H-M   'P 1'
#
loop_
_entity.id
_entity.type
_entity.pdbx_description
1 polymer ?
#
loop_
_entity_poly.entity_id
_entity_poly.type
_entity_poly.pdbx_seq_one_letter_code
_entity_poly.pdbx_strand_id
1 'polypeptide(L)'
;MNHAFFEELQIPPPHYNLGIKTPSATRRLGEMIQKLDPVFTAEKPDLVVVVGDVDSTLAGALAANKGGIPLAHIEAGLRSFSDEMPEETNRKLTDHLAQYLFATEP
;
A
#
# COMPACT_ATOMS: atom_id res chain seq x y z
N MET A 1 4.87 0.75 15.00
CA MET A 1 3.55 1.32 15.34
C MET A 1 3.41 1.30 16.84
N ASN A 2 2.91 2.39 17.44
CA ASN A 2 2.76 2.50 18.90
C ASN A 2 1.39 1.93 19.31
N HIS A 3 1.38 0.95 20.21
CA HIS A 3 0.18 0.23 20.65
C HIS A 3 -0.83 1.17 21.34
N ALA A 4 -0.34 2.22 22.02
CA ALA A 4 -1.17 3.20 22.71
C ALA A 4 -2.21 3.86 21.78
N PHE A 5 -1.84 4.19 20.53
CA PHE A 5 -2.79 4.80 19.59
C PHE A 5 -3.92 3.86 19.17
N PHE A 6 -3.68 2.55 19.09
CA PHE A 6 -4.71 1.58 18.74
C PHE A 6 -5.74 1.45 19.87
N GLU A 7 -5.27 1.44 21.12
CA GLU A 7 -6.15 1.39 22.28
C GLU A 7 -6.96 2.68 22.43
N GLU A 8 -6.30 3.84 22.35
CA GLU A 8 -6.94 5.15 22.49
C GLU A 8 -8.00 5.42 21.40
N LEU A 9 -7.71 5.05 20.15
CA LEU A 9 -8.61 5.22 19.02
C LEU A 9 -9.58 4.05 18.84
N GLN A 10 -9.53 3.04 19.71
CA GLN A 10 -10.32 1.80 19.62
C GLN A 10 -10.20 1.10 18.26
N ILE A 11 -9.01 1.16 17.65
CA ILE A 11 -8.72 0.52 16.38
C ILE A 11 -8.37 -0.95 16.65
N PRO A 12 -9.05 -1.91 16.00
CA PRO A 12 -8.73 -3.33 16.17
C PRO A 12 -7.29 -3.63 15.70
N PRO A 13 -6.63 -4.62 16.29
CA PRO A 13 -5.31 -5.02 15.82
C PRO A 13 -5.39 -5.55 14.37
N PRO A 14 -4.33 -5.36 13.56
CA PRO A 14 -4.31 -5.89 12.21
C PRO A 14 -4.29 -7.42 12.25
N HIS A 15 -5.03 -8.06 11.34
CA HIS A 15 -5.00 -9.52 11.15
C HIS A 15 -3.60 -10.04 10.80
N TYR A 16 -2.81 -9.23 10.08
CA TYR A 16 -1.45 -9.54 9.68
C TYR A 16 -0.51 -8.40 10.06
N ASN A 17 0.56 -8.75 10.80
CA ASN A 17 1.70 -7.86 11.02
C ASN A 17 2.94 -8.46 10.34
N LEU A 18 3.38 -7.85 9.23
CA LEU A 18 4.48 -8.37 8.42
C LEU A 18 5.86 -8.20 9.09
N GLY A 19 5.96 -7.50 10.23
CA GLY A 19 7.19 -7.41 11.03
C GLY A 19 8.37 -6.76 10.29
N ILE A 20 8.09 -5.86 9.35
CA ILE A 20 9.09 -5.24 8.48
C ILE A 20 9.86 -4.17 9.25
N LYS A 21 11.19 -4.32 9.34
CA LYS A 21 12.08 -3.41 10.07
C LYS A 21 13.25 -2.92 9.22
N THR A 22 13.24 -3.22 7.92
CA THR A 22 14.34 -2.87 7.01
C THR A 22 14.45 -1.35 6.83
N PRO A 23 15.63 -0.74 7.09
CA PRO A 23 15.77 0.73 7.07
C PRO A 23 15.87 1.30 5.65
N SER A 24 16.48 0.56 4.73
CA SER A 24 16.67 0.98 3.34
C SER A 24 15.35 0.88 2.57
N ALA A 25 14.93 1.98 1.94
CA ALA A 25 13.66 2.07 1.22
C ALA A 25 13.50 0.96 0.16
N THR A 26 14.48 0.78 -0.73
CA THR A 26 14.42 -0.25 -1.78
C THR A 26 14.34 -1.67 -1.20
N ARG A 27 15.13 -1.98 -0.18
CA ARG A 27 15.11 -3.31 0.46
C ARG A 27 13.79 -3.53 1.21
N ARG A 28 13.28 -2.47 1.85
CA ARG A 28 12.00 -2.49 2.56
C ARG A 28 10.84 -2.75 1.60
N LEU A 29 10.78 -2.05 0.47
CA LEU A 29 9.78 -2.26 -0.57
C LEU A 29 9.79 -3.72 -1.08
N GLY A 30 10.98 -4.25 -1.39
CA GLY A 30 11.13 -5.65 -1.78
C GLY A 30 10.65 -6.64 -0.72
N GLU A 31 11.00 -6.41 0.55
CA GLU A 31 10.54 -7.22 1.68
C GLU A 31 9.01 -7.14 1.85
N MET A 32 8.39 -5.97 1.67
CA MET A 32 6.94 -5.80 1.73
C MET A 32 6.24 -6.66 0.68
N ILE A 33 6.69 -6.57 -0.58
CA ILE A 33 6.12 -7.33 -1.69
C ILE A 33 6.27 -8.83 -1.44
N GLN A 34 7.46 -9.28 -1.02
CA GLN A 34 7.72 -10.68 -0.72
C GLN A 34 6.81 -11.22 0.40
N LYS A 35 6.55 -10.41 1.44
CA LYS A 35 5.74 -10.84 2.59
C LYS A 35 4.23 -10.75 2.35
N LEU A 36 3.78 -9.98 1.35
CA LEU A 36 2.38 -9.91 0.95
C LEU A 36 1.94 -11.14 0.14
N ASP A 37 2.84 -11.73 -0.65
CA ASP A 37 2.56 -12.91 -1.48
C ASP A 37 1.89 -14.09 -0.73
N PRO A 38 2.42 -14.58 0.41
CA PRO A 38 1.77 -15.65 1.16
C PRO A 38 0.43 -15.23 1.76
N VAL A 39 0.25 -13.95 2.11
CA VAL A 39 -1.03 -13.43 2.64
C VAL A 39 -2.08 -13.43 1.54
N PHE A 40 -1.76 -12.92 0.35
CA PHE A 40 -2.69 -12.90 -0.78
C PHE A 40 -3.04 -14.31 -1.27
N THR A 41 -2.08 -15.24 -1.23
CA THR A 41 -2.33 -16.65 -1.56
C THR A 41 -3.27 -17.32 -0.56
N ALA A 42 -3.15 -17.00 0.73
CA ALA A 42 -4.00 -17.56 1.79
C ALA A 42 -5.40 -16.95 1.78
N GLU A 43 -5.50 -15.62 1.74
CA GLU A 43 -6.76 -14.88 1.85
C GLU A 43 -7.55 -14.86 0.54
N LYS A 44 -6.87 -14.96 -0.62
CA LYS A 44 -7.48 -14.87 -1.96
C LYS A 44 -8.48 -13.71 -2.09
N PRO A 45 -8.06 -12.48 -1.80
CA PRO A 45 -8.98 -11.36 -1.80
C PRO A 45 -9.53 -11.09 -3.21
N ASP A 46 -10.81 -10.76 -3.30
CA ASP A 46 -11.43 -10.31 -4.55
C ASP A 46 -11.02 -8.87 -4.93
N LEU A 47 -10.50 -8.11 -3.96
CA LEU A 47 -10.05 -6.73 -4.12
C LEU A 47 -8.99 -6.40 -3.06
N VAL A 48 -7.91 -5.75 -3.48
CA VAL A 48 -6.95 -5.10 -2.59
C VAL A 48 -7.25 -3.60 -2.55
N VAL A 49 -7.27 -3.01 -1.36
CA VAL A 49 -7.44 -1.57 -1.16
C VAL A 49 -6.17 -0.98 -0.55
N VAL A 50 -5.64 0.06 -1.18
CA VAL A 50 -4.49 0.83 -0.67
C VAL A 50 -4.87 2.29 -0.51
N VAL A 51 -4.17 3.00 0.39
CA VAL A 51 -4.48 4.39 0.76
C VAL A 51 -3.21 5.23 0.69
N GLY A 52 -3.32 6.46 0.18
CA GLY A 52 -2.22 7.43 0.17
C GLY A 52 -1.08 7.05 -0.77
N ASP A 53 0.16 7.35 -0.40
CA ASP A 53 1.31 7.34 -1.33
C ASP A 53 2.64 6.90 -0.70
N VAL A 54 2.60 6.17 0.41
CA VAL A 54 3.79 5.65 1.08
C VAL A 54 4.28 4.33 0.48
N ASP A 55 5.48 3.87 0.87
CA ASP A 55 6.09 2.61 0.38
C ASP A 55 5.14 1.40 0.47
N SER A 56 4.32 1.31 1.53
CA SER A 56 3.37 0.21 1.70
C SER A 56 2.21 0.25 0.71
N THR A 57 1.81 1.44 0.26
CA THR A 57 0.80 1.64 -0.79
C THR A 57 1.32 1.05 -2.10
N LEU A 58 2.53 1.45 -2.50
CA LEU A 58 3.16 0.92 -3.70
C LEU A 58 3.43 -0.58 -3.60
N ALA A 59 3.87 -1.07 -2.44
CA ALA A 59 4.08 -2.50 -2.21
C ALA A 59 2.80 -3.32 -2.39
N GLY A 60 1.70 -2.86 -1.78
CA GLY A 60 0.38 -3.47 -1.90
C GLY A 60 -0.10 -3.51 -3.35
N ALA A 61 0.06 -2.39 -4.06
CA ALA A 61 -0.33 -2.26 -5.46
C ALA A 61 0.47 -3.19 -6.38
N LEU A 62 1.80 -3.24 -6.22
CA LEU A 62 2.66 -4.12 -7.01
C LEU A 62 2.37 -5.60 -6.74
N ALA A 63 2.19 -5.98 -5.47
CA ALA A 63 1.85 -7.34 -5.09
C ALA A 63 0.49 -7.76 -5.66
N ALA A 64 -0.53 -6.89 -5.55
CA ALA A 64 -1.88 -7.16 -6.06
C ALA A 64 -1.86 -7.33 -7.59
N ASN A 65 -1.21 -6.40 -8.30
CA ASN A 65 -1.07 -6.47 -9.75
C ASN A 65 -0.34 -7.73 -10.22
N LYS A 66 0.73 -8.15 -9.52
CA LYS A 66 1.44 -9.41 -9.86
C LYS A 66 0.63 -10.66 -9.53
N GLY A 67 -0.20 -10.61 -8.49
CA GLY A 67 -1.15 -11.67 -8.15
C GLY A 67 -2.39 -11.72 -9.05
N GLY A 68 -2.56 -10.76 -9.96
CA GLY A 68 -3.76 -10.66 -10.80
C GLY A 68 -5.03 -10.29 -10.01
N ILE A 69 -4.87 -9.61 -8.88
CA ILE A 69 -5.96 -9.22 -7.98
C ILE A 69 -6.39 -7.78 -8.29
N PRO A 70 -7.70 -7.49 -8.44
CA PRO A 70 -8.18 -6.13 -8.60
C PRO A 70 -7.69 -5.20 -7.49
N LEU A 71 -7.42 -3.94 -7.83
CA LEU A 71 -6.85 -2.92 -6.95
C LEU A 71 -7.71 -1.66 -6.94
N ALA A 72 -7.98 -1.17 -5.74
CA ALA A 72 -8.58 0.12 -5.43
C ALA A 72 -7.58 1.03 -4.71
N HIS A 73 -7.46 2.27 -5.16
CA HIS A 73 -6.60 3.28 -4.55
C HIS A 73 -7.44 4.43 -3.99
N ILE A 74 -7.37 4.62 -2.68
CA ILE A 74 -7.97 5.73 -1.93
C ILE A 74 -6.95 6.88 -1.86
N GLU A 75 -7.43 8.12 -1.99
CA GLU A 75 -6.59 9.33 -2.17
C GLU A 75 -5.81 9.31 -3.50
N ALA A 76 -6.45 8.76 -4.54
CA ALA A 76 -5.91 8.69 -5.88
C ALA A 76 -5.82 10.07 -6.55
N GLY A 77 -4.86 10.24 -7.47
CA GLY A 77 -4.83 11.39 -8.39
C GLY A 77 -4.12 12.66 -7.89
N LEU A 78 -3.75 12.77 -6.61
CA LEU A 78 -2.94 13.89 -6.13
C LEU A 78 -1.61 13.98 -6.90
N ARG A 79 -1.14 15.17 -7.29
CA ARG A 79 0.15 15.34 -8.00
C ARG A 79 0.92 16.53 -7.47
N SER A 80 2.16 16.29 -7.09
CA SER A 80 3.13 17.34 -6.77
C SER A 80 3.89 17.83 -8.02
N PHE A 81 3.90 17.01 -9.10
CA PHE A 81 4.68 17.24 -10.32
C PHE A 81 6.20 17.35 -10.09
N SER A 82 6.70 16.85 -8.96
CA SER A 82 8.13 16.81 -8.64
C SER A 82 8.61 15.37 -8.47
N ASP A 83 9.47 14.92 -9.38
CA ASP A 83 10.07 13.57 -9.30
C ASP A 83 11.15 13.47 -8.19
N GLU A 84 11.50 14.59 -7.55
CA GLU A 84 12.36 14.58 -6.35
C GLU A 84 11.61 14.08 -5.10
N MET A 85 10.28 14.05 -5.14
CA MET A 85 9.43 13.54 -4.07
C MET A 85 9.18 12.03 -4.26
N PRO A 86 9.67 11.15 -3.37
CA PRO A 86 9.42 9.71 -3.47
C PRO A 86 7.92 9.35 -3.55
N GLU A 87 7.09 10.08 -2.81
CA GLU A 87 5.64 9.93 -2.79
C GLU A 87 4.99 10.22 -4.16
N GLU A 88 5.60 11.07 -4.99
CA GLU A 88 5.13 11.31 -6.37
C GLU A 88 5.32 10.07 -7.25
N THR A 89 6.42 9.36 -7.08
CA THR A 89 6.65 8.09 -7.80
C THR A 89 5.65 7.04 -7.34
N ASN A 90 5.46 6.90 -6.02
CA ASN A 90 4.55 5.91 -5.45
C ASN A 90 3.11 6.11 -5.92
N ARG A 91 2.58 7.34 -5.89
CA ARG A 91 1.21 7.61 -6.34
C ARG A 91 1.01 7.42 -7.84
N LYS A 92 1.95 7.86 -8.68
CA LYS A 92 1.88 7.66 -10.14
C LYS A 92 1.78 6.17 -10.47
N LEU A 93 2.66 5.36 -9.89
CA LEU A 93 2.68 3.92 -10.12
C LEU A 93 1.43 3.24 -9.55
N THR A 94 1.01 3.61 -8.33
CA THR A 94 -0.19 3.04 -7.70
C THR A 94 -1.44 3.34 -8.53
N ASP A 95 -1.64 4.60 -8.94
CA ASP A 95 -2.78 5.01 -9.76
C ASP A 95 -2.80 4.27 -11.10
N HIS A 96 -1.64 4.05 -11.73
CA HIS A 96 -1.56 3.31 -13.00
C HIS A 96 -1.88 1.82 -12.86
N LEU A 97 -1.73 1.24 -11.67
CA LEU A 97 -2.02 -0.17 -11.41
C LEU A 97 -3.46 -0.40 -10.94
N ALA A 98 -4.14 0.64 -10.43
CA ALA A 98 -5.47 0.52 -9.85
C ALA A 98 -6.57 0.53 -10.95
N GLN A 99 -7.60 -0.29 -10.75
CA GLN A 99 -8.81 -0.27 -11.59
C GLN A 99 -9.85 0.70 -11.03
N TYR A 100 -9.81 0.94 -9.72
CA TYR A 100 -10.71 1.87 -9.03
C TYR A 100 -9.88 2.99 -8.39
N LEU A 101 -10.14 4.23 -8.82
CA LEU A 101 -9.46 5.43 -8.35
C LEU A 101 -10.46 6.27 -7.56
N PHE A 102 -10.28 6.35 -6.26
CA PHE A 102 -11.12 7.16 -5.37
C PHE A 102 -10.38 8.46 -5.03
N ALA A 103 -10.61 9.48 -5.86
CA ALA A 103 -10.06 10.81 -5.64
C ALA A 103 -10.80 11.53 -4.50
N THR A 104 -10.03 12.26 -3.70
CA THR A 104 -10.53 13.06 -2.57
C THR A 104 -10.81 14.51 -2.93
N GLU A 105 -10.17 15.01 -3.99
CA GLU A 105 -10.29 16.38 -4.48
C GLU A 105 -10.64 16.43 -5.98
N PRO A 106 -11.24 17.54 -6.48
CA PRO A 106 -11.57 17.74 -7.89
C PRO A 106 -10.36 17.92 -8.82
#